data_AF-A0ABD3X6A6-F1
#
_entry.id   AF-A0ABD3X6A6-F1
#
_cell.length_a   1.000
_cell.length_b   1.000
_cell.length_c   1.000
_cell.angle_alpha   90.00
_cell.angle_beta   90.00
_cell.angle_gamma   90.00
#
_symmetry.space_group_name_H-M   'P 1'
#
loop_
_entity.id
_entity.type
_entity.pdbx_description
1 polymer ?
#
loop_
_entity_poly.entity_id
_entity_poly.type
_entity_poly.pdbx_seq_one_letter_code
_entity_poly.pdbx_strand_id
1 'polypeptide(L)'
;MQIKTKFGTLNRSTFKKRLKTALDVKSLRDSRQALFDLAKKKRYDCPDGRLVERLPRTNSAPVEDKLSEDIYIIFHFIEGENNYSDMKSCISKWALKHNYETRSSQRLNFFRSDCISQSPKAPVNDNALQRTDEDDDRMSTIFAQIAIMNDKFEEKFSRLENQLSDIITQTENDILNLKSNLVETTKKARRGKFSYRTNENKRRKTNQ
;
A
#
# COMPACT_ATOMS: atom_id res chain seq x y z
N MET A 1 0.44 14.23 5.13
CA MET A 1 1.27 13.58 6.16
C MET A 1 1.20 14.40 7.46
N GLN A 2 0.19 14.14 8.31
CA GLN A 2 -0.10 14.96 9.52
C GLN A 2 0.77 14.59 10.74
N ILE A 3 1.48 13.45 10.71
CA ILE A 3 2.26 12.94 11.84
C ILE A 3 3.54 13.77 12.06
N LYS A 4 4.25 14.15 10.99
CA LYS A 4 5.45 14.99 11.09
C LYS A 4 5.14 16.35 11.70
N THR A 5 4.05 16.98 11.28
CA THR A 5 3.60 18.28 11.78
C THR A 5 3.15 18.25 13.25
N LYS A 6 2.67 17.09 13.74
CA LYS A 6 2.18 16.93 15.13
C LYS A 6 3.22 16.34 16.10
N PHE A 7 4.20 15.58 15.61
CA PHE A 7 5.04 14.73 16.46
C PHE A 7 6.53 14.66 16.09
N GLY A 8 6.98 15.30 14.99
CA GLY A 8 8.29 15.04 14.36
C GLY A 8 9.56 15.42 15.13
N THR A 9 9.46 16.10 16.28
CA THR A 9 10.62 16.51 17.11
C THR A 9 10.60 15.95 18.54
N LEU A 10 9.66 15.05 18.84
CA LEU A 10 9.45 14.56 20.19
C LEU A 10 10.36 13.37 20.50
N ASN A 11 10.92 13.35 21.72
CA ASN A 11 11.61 12.17 22.22
C ASN A 11 10.66 10.94 22.21
N ARG A 12 11.24 9.74 22.07
CA ARG A 12 10.51 8.46 21.94
C ARG A 12 9.37 8.27 22.94
N SER A 13 9.61 8.61 24.21
CA SER A 13 8.60 8.53 25.27
C SER A 13 7.43 9.51 25.06
N THR A 14 7.73 10.77 24.73
CA THR A 14 6.71 11.81 24.52
C THR A 14 5.91 11.54 23.25
N PHE A 15 6.57 11.09 22.18
CA PHE A 15 5.92 10.68 20.94
C PHE A 15 4.86 9.60 21.22
N LYS A 16 5.28 8.50 21.86
CA LYS A 16 4.38 7.39 22.20
C LYS A 16 3.23 7.82 23.09
N LYS A 17 3.53 8.61 24.14
CA LYS A 17 2.49 9.09 25.07
C LYS A 17 1.42 9.88 24.32
N ARG A 18 1.81 10.87 23.52
CA ARG A 18 0.84 11.67 22.77
C ARG A 18 0.08 10.86 21.71
N LEU A 19 0.75 9.91 21.06
CA LEU A 19 0.12 9.07 20.05
C LEU A 19 -1.00 8.22 20.65
N LYS A 20 -0.76 7.63 21.83
CA LYS A 20 -1.76 6.86 22.58
C LYS A 20 -2.88 7.73 23.15
N THR A 21 -2.61 8.99 23.47
CA THR A 21 -3.66 9.92 23.91
C THR A 21 -4.55 10.38 22.75
N ALA A 22 -3.98 10.47 21.54
CA ALA A 22 -4.68 11.01 20.38
C ALA A 22 -5.44 9.95 19.56
N LEU A 23 -5.06 8.67 19.64
CA LEU A 23 -5.57 7.61 18.76
C LEU A 23 -6.01 6.40 19.57
N ASP A 24 -7.12 5.79 19.15
CA ASP A 24 -7.57 4.49 19.64
C ASP A 24 -6.79 3.33 18.99
N VAL A 25 -6.94 2.12 19.51
CA VAL A 25 -6.20 0.93 19.07
C VAL A 25 -6.37 0.66 17.58
N LYS A 26 -7.57 0.88 17.04
CA LYS A 26 -7.85 0.67 15.62
C LYS A 26 -7.11 1.69 14.77
N SER A 27 -7.21 2.98 15.09
CA SER A 27 -6.48 4.02 14.36
C SER A 27 -4.96 3.87 14.45
N LEU A 28 -4.44 3.34 15.57
CA LEU A 28 -3.04 2.98 15.69
C LEU A 28 -2.64 1.87 14.71
N ARG A 29 -3.45 0.82 14.55
CA ARG A 29 -3.19 -0.23 13.55
C ARG A 29 -3.20 0.32 12.13
N ASP A 30 -4.20 1.12 11.80
CA ASP A 30 -4.37 1.69 10.47
C ASP A 30 -3.21 2.65 10.14
N SER A 31 -2.82 3.49 11.10
CA SER A 31 -1.67 4.41 10.96
C SER A 31 -0.35 3.66 10.79
N ARG A 32 -0.15 2.56 11.54
CA ARG A 32 1.04 1.71 11.43
C ARG A 32 1.15 1.09 10.04
N GLN A 33 0.05 0.55 9.51
CA GLN A 33 0.03 -0.05 8.17
C GLN A 33 0.27 1.00 7.08
N ALA A 34 -0.42 2.14 7.16
CA ALA A 34 -0.24 3.23 6.21
C ALA A 34 1.21 3.76 6.17
N LEU A 35 1.87 3.84 7.33
CA LEU A 35 3.28 4.21 7.41
C LEU A 35 4.19 3.14 6.81
N PHE A 36 3.91 1.86 7.03
CA PHE A 36 4.70 0.78 6.43
C PHE A 36 4.58 0.75 4.91
N ASP A 37 3.38 0.95 4.37
CA ASP A 37 3.16 1.04 2.92
C ASP A 37 3.86 2.26 2.32
N LEU A 38 3.90 3.38 3.07
CA LEU A 38 4.66 4.56 2.69
C LEU A 38 6.17 4.30 2.71
N ALA A 39 6.68 3.57 3.71
CA ALA A 39 8.09 3.20 3.81
C ALA A 39 8.53 2.34 2.62
N LYS A 40 7.71 1.35 2.22
CA LYS A 40 7.97 0.54 1.02
C LYS A 40 8.05 1.36 -0.27
N LYS A 41 7.21 2.40 -0.40
CA LYS A 41 7.23 3.27 -1.58
C LYS A 41 8.40 4.25 -1.60
N LYS A 42 8.85 4.70 -0.43
CA LYS A 42 9.85 5.78 -0.30
C LYS A 42 11.29 5.30 -0.13
N ARG A 43 11.51 4.13 0.45
CA ARG A 43 12.85 3.62 0.79
C ARG A 43 13.10 2.27 0.13
N TYR A 44 14.15 2.21 -0.70
CA TYR A 44 14.55 0.99 -1.41
C TYR A 44 15.04 -0.11 -0.46
N ASP A 45 15.55 0.27 0.70
CA ASP A 45 16.05 -0.62 1.74
C ASP A 45 14.97 -1.00 2.77
N CYS A 46 13.70 -0.68 2.51
CA CYS A 46 12.60 -1.12 3.34
C CYS A 46 12.54 -2.65 3.35
N PRO A 47 12.43 -3.31 4.53
CA PRO A 47 12.42 -4.77 4.55
C PRO A 47 11.13 -5.30 3.94
N ASP A 48 11.29 -6.28 3.05
CA ASP A 48 10.18 -7.04 2.50
C ASP A 48 9.50 -7.89 3.58
N GLY A 49 8.18 -7.95 3.50
CA GLY A 49 7.37 -8.67 4.47
C GLY A 49 6.04 -8.00 4.83
N ARG A 50 5.45 -8.52 5.92
CA ARG A 50 4.23 -8.03 6.55
C ARG A 50 4.50 -7.69 8.02
N LEU A 51 3.85 -6.64 8.51
CA LEU A 51 3.91 -6.23 9.90
C LEU A 51 3.45 -7.37 10.84
N VAL A 52 4.11 -7.51 11.99
CA VAL A 52 3.68 -8.46 13.03
C VAL A 52 2.29 -8.07 13.53
N GLU A 53 1.36 -9.01 13.56
CA GLU A 53 0.08 -8.79 14.24
C GLU A 53 0.30 -8.69 15.75
N ARG A 54 -0.12 -7.57 16.35
CA ARG A 54 -0.04 -7.37 17.80
C ARG A 54 -1.35 -7.79 18.43
N LEU A 55 -1.33 -8.90 19.18
CA LEU A 55 -2.48 -9.39 19.94
C LEU A 55 -2.25 -9.21 21.45
N PRO A 56 -3.32 -8.99 22.23
CA PRO A 56 -3.22 -8.98 23.68
C PRO A 56 -2.73 -10.35 24.17
N ARG A 57 -1.77 -10.35 25.09
CA ARG A 57 -1.25 -11.57 25.73
C ARG A 57 -1.10 -11.33 27.22
N THR A 58 -1.45 -12.33 28.01
CA THR A 58 -1.28 -12.37 29.46
C THR A 58 0.19 -12.10 29.80
N ASN A 59 0.45 -11.19 30.76
CA ASN A 59 1.80 -10.78 31.22
C ASN A 59 2.69 -10.08 30.19
N SER A 60 2.10 -9.45 29.16
CA SER A 60 2.87 -8.68 28.18
C SER A 60 2.47 -7.21 28.16
N ALA A 61 3.36 -6.34 27.66
CA ALA A 61 3.05 -4.93 27.50
C ALA A 61 1.75 -4.72 26.68
N PRO A 62 0.94 -3.70 27.03
CA PRO A 62 -0.29 -3.35 26.33
C PRO A 62 -0.10 -3.27 24.81
N VAL A 63 -1.16 -3.60 24.06
CA VAL A 63 -1.11 -3.63 22.59
C VAL A 63 -0.81 -2.23 22.05
N GLU A 64 -1.37 -1.20 22.69
CA GLU A 64 -1.17 0.22 22.39
C GLU A 64 0.29 0.64 22.53
N ASP A 65 0.99 0.11 23.53
CA ASP A 65 2.41 0.41 23.75
C ASP A 65 3.29 -0.19 22.65
N LYS A 66 2.95 -1.40 22.19
CA LYS A 66 3.66 -2.06 21.08
C LYS A 66 3.34 -1.38 19.75
N LEU A 67 2.09 -1.00 19.51
CA LEU A 67 1.68 -0.32 18.28
C LEU A 67 2.29 1.07 18.18
N SER A 68 2.28 1.85 19.25
CA SER A 68 2.91 3.18 19.28
C SER A 68 4.44 3.09 19.11
N GLU A 69 5.07 2.04 19.64
CA GLU A 69 6.48 1.75 19.41
C GLU A 69 6.77 1.44 17.94
N ASP A 70 5.98 0.54 17.32
CA ASP A 70 6.14 0.21 15.91
C ASP A 70 5.97 1.45 15.02
N ILE A 71 4.99 2.31 15.31
CA ILE A 71 4.75 3.57 14.57
C ILE A 71 5.94 4.52 14.68
N TYR A 72 6.52 4.66 15.87
CA TYR A 72 7.72 5.47 16.09
C TYR A 72 8.88 4.94 15.23
N ILE A 73 9.13 3.63 15.28
CA ILE A 73 10.23 2.99 14.54
C ILE A 73 10.07 3.20 13.04
N ILE A 74 8.88 2.94 12.49
CA ILE A 74 8.59 3.06 11.05
C ILE A 74 8.69 4.53 10.61
N PHE A 75 8.17 5.47 11.41
CA PHE A 75 8.24 6.90 11.09
C PHE A 75 9.68 7.39 10.99
N HIS A 76 10.51 7.11 12.00
CA HIS A 76 11.92 7.48 12.01
C HIS A 76 12.74 6.70 10.98
N PHE A 77 12.31 5.50 10.58
CA PHE A 77 12.89 4.80 9.44
C PHE A 77 12.60 5.57 8.13
N ILE A 78 11.39 6.05 7.89
CA ILE A 78 11.08 6.84 6.67
C ILE A 78 11.91 8.13 6.61
N GLU A 79 12.13 8.78 7.76
CA GLU A 79 12.90 10.03 7.86
C GLU A 79 14.43 9.81 7.78
N GLY A 80 14.91 8.56 7.77
CA GLY A 80 16.34 8.26 7.68
C GLY A 80 17.08 8.20 9.01
N GLU A 81 16.38 8.31 10.13
CA GLU A 81 16.95 8.35 11.48
C GLU A 81 17.12 6.96 12.11
N ASN A 82 16.28 5.99 11.73
CA ASN A 82 16.40 4.61 12.18
C ASN A 82 16.99 3.70 11.09
N ASN A 83 17.69 2.67 11.56
CA ASN A 83 18.32 1.68 10.70
C ASN A 83 17.41 0.48 10.46
N TYR A 84 17.76 -0.28 9.41
CA TYR A 84 17.07 -1.48 8.98
C TYR A 84 16.85 -2.53 10.11
N SER A 85 17.79 -2.63 11.06
CA SER A 85 17.70 -3.53 12.21
C SER A 85 16.49 -3.25 13.11
N ASP A 86 16.20 -1.97 13.36
CA ASP A 86 15.06 -1.57 14.19
C ASP A 86 13.76 -1.83 13.45
N MET A 87 13.73 -1.54 12.15
CA MET A 87 12.58 -1.79 11.28
C MET A 87 12.20 -3.29 11.22
N LYS A 88 13.19 -4.18 11.22
CA LYS A 88 12.95 -5.64 11.27
C LYS A 88 12.15 -6.08 12.50
N SER A 89 12.30 -5.39 13.64
CA SER A 89 11.58 -5.75 14.87
C SER A 89 10.04 -5.59 14.75
N CYS A 90 9.59 -4.77 13.80
CA CYS A 90 8.19 -4.52 13.50
C CYS A 90 7.58 -5.51 12.50
N ILE A 91 8.41 -6.32 11.84
CA ILE A 91 8.04 -7.20 10.73
C ILE A 91 8.05 -8.65 11.20
N SER A 92 7.08 -9.43 10.71
CA SER A 92 6.97 -10.84 11.07
C SER A 92 8.25 -11.59 10.71
N LYS A 93 8.82 -12.30 11.69
CA LYS A 93 10.00 -13.16 11.47
C LYS A 93 9.77 -14.18 10.36
N TRP A 94 8.53 -14.64 10.19
CA TRP A 94 8.14 -15.52 9.10
C TRP A 94 8.28 -14.82 7.73
N ALA A 95 7.91 -13.53 7.66
CA ALA A 95 8.11 -12.71 6.46
C ALA A 95 9.59 -12.37 6.18
N LEU A 96 10.42 -12.24 7.22
CA LEU A 96 11.86 -11.98 7.05
C LEU A 96 12.64 -13.22 6.61
N LYS A 97 12.28 -14.41 7.10
CA LYS A 97 13.00 -15.66 6.79
C LYS A 97 12.88 -16.06 5.31
N HIS A 98 11.77 -15.74 4.66
CA HIS A 98 11.54 -16.03 3.25
C HIS A 98 12.21 -15.07 2.26
N ASN A 99 12.92 -14.03 2.71
CA ASN A 99 13.62 -13.07 1.82
C ASN A 99 15.16 -13.19 1.85
N TYR A 100 15.73 -14.00 2.76
CA TYR A 100 17.17 -14.29 2.76
C TYR A 100 17.53 -15.62 2.07
N GLU A 101 16.56 -16.52 1.88
CA GLU A 101 16.77 -17.82 1.22
C GLU A 101 16.26 -17.85 -0.25
N THR A 102 15.60 -16.80 -0.73
CA THR A 102 14.99 -16.74 -2.08
C THR A 102 15.86 -16.13 -3.16
N ARG A 103 17.19 -16.28 -3.06
CA ARG A 103 18.08 -16.22 -4.24
C ARG A 103 18.82 -17.52 -4.53
N SER A 104 18.75 -18.50 -3.63
CA SER A 104 19.38 -19.80 -3.82
C SER A 104 18.73 -20.80 -2.89
N SER A 105 18.05 -21.77 -3.50
CA SER A 105 17.44 -22.95 -2.87
C SER A 105 15.95 -22.82 -2.53
N GLN A 106 15.16 -23.15 -3.54
CA GLN A 106 13.93 -23.90 -3.34
C GLN A 106 14.17 -25.10 -2.39
N ARG A 107 13.09 -25.48 -1.71
CA ARG A 107 12.79 -26.78 -1.06
C ARG A 107 13.11 -26.94 0.43
N LEU A 108 12.03 -27.33 1.13
CA LEU A 108 11.92 -27.89 2.46
C LEU A 108 12.38 -27.01 3.64
N ASN A 109 11.42 -26.44 4.36
CA ASN A 109 11.15 -26.95 5.71
C ASN A 109 9.77 -26.48 6.20
N PHE A 110 8.88 -27.46 6.19
CA PHE A 110 7.61 -27.53 6.90
C PHE A 110 7.72 -27.02 8.35
N PHE A 111 6.61 -26.44 8.82
CA PHE A 111 6.30 -26.10 10.19
C PHE A 111 6.94 -27.06 11.22
N ARG A 112 7.94 -26.58 11.97
CA ARG A 112 8.21 -27.09 13.32
C ARG A 112 7.72 -26.06 14.33
N SER A 113 6.59 -26.39 14.95
CA SER A 113 6.06 -25.75 16.14
C SER A 113 6.57 -26.52 17.36
N ASP A 114 7.17 -25.80 18.32
CA ASP A 114 7.72 -26.32 19.57
C ASP A 114 6.63 -26.64 20.59
N CYS A 115 5.86 -27.70 20.39
CA CYS A 115 4.91 -28.16 21.38
C CYS A 115 4.60 -29.66 21.30
N ILE A 116 5.61 -30.55 21.41
CA ILE A 116 5.39 -31.94 21.83
C ILE A 116 6.53 -32.37 22.77
N SER A 117 6.15 -32.48 24.04
CA SER A 117 6.82 -33.20 25.11
C SER A 117 7.24 -34.62 24.68
N GLN A 118 8.42 -35.04 25.11
CA GLN A 118 8.99 -36.37 24.96
C GLN A 118 7.95 -37.50 25.13
N SER A 119 7.80 -38.36 24.12
CA SER A 119 7.21 -39.69 24.26
C SER A 119 7.87 -40.68 23.27
N PRO A 120 7.89 -41.99 23.57
CA PRO A 120 8.81 -42.95 22.98
C PRO A 120 8.47 -43.29 21.53
N LYS A 121 9.50 -43.48 20.70
CA LYS A 121 9.38 -43.89 19.29
C LYS A 121 8.60 -45.21 19.16
N ALA A 122 7.41 -45.15 18.58
CA ALA A 122 6.68 -46.31 18.06
C ALA A 122 7.21 -46.67 16.64
N PRO A 123 7.11 -47.95 16.21
CA PRO A 123 7.74 -48.42 14.98
C PRO A 123 7.03 -47.85 13.74
N VAL A 124 7.84 -47.60 12.71
CA VAL A 124 7.44 -47.05 11.41
C VAL A 124 6.45 -48.02 10.74
N ASN A 125 5.30 -47.51 10.35
CA ASN A 125 4.22 -48.25 9.67
C ASN A 125 4.24 -47.85 8.18
N ASP A 126 4.35 -48.83 7.28
CA ASP A 126 4.58 -48.65 5.83
C ASP A 126 3.46 -47.90 5.08
N ASN A 127 2.32 -47.62 5.74
CA ASN A 127 1.22 -46.82 5.20
C ASN A 127 1.50 -45.30 5.16
N ALA A 128 2.63 -44.82 5.66
CA ALA A 128 2.97 -43.40 5.68
C ALA A 128 3.40 -42.85 4.30
N LEU A 129 3.99 -43.69 3.43
CA LEU A 129 4.46 -43.27 2.11
C LEU A 129 3.32 -42.99 1.11
N GLN A 130 2.22 -43.76 1.17
CA GLN A 130 1.08 -43.56 0.25
C GLN A 130 0.31 -42.26 0.55
N ARG A 131 0.32 -41.80 1.81
CA ARG A 131 -0.37 -40.57 2.21
C ARG A 131 0.38 -39.31 1.79
N THR A 132 1.71 -39.36 1.70
CA THR A 132 2.52 -38.20 1.29
C THR A 132 2.38 -37.88 -0.19
N ASP A 133 2.19 -38.89 -1.06
CA ASP A 133 2.06 -38.66 -2.50
C ASP A 133 0.71 -37.99 -2.85
N GLU A 134 -0.39 -38.39 -2.21
CA GLU A 134 -1.71 -37.78 -2.44
C GLU A 134 -1.77 -36.32 -1.96
N ASP A 135 -1.08 -35.98 -0.87
CA ASP A 135 -1.01 -34.62 -0.35
C ASP A 135 -0.14 -33.72 -1.25
N ASP A 136 0.95 -34.25 -1.81
CA ASP A 136 1.82 -33.53 -2.76
C ASP A 136 1.12 -33.25 -4.10
N ASP A 137 0.29 -34.17 -4.60
CA ASP A 137 -0.52 -33.98 -5.82
C ASP A 137 -1.62 -32.90 -5.63
N ARG A 138 -2.25 -32.88 -4.45
CA ARG A 138 -3.23 -31.84 -4.08
C ARG A 138 -2.56 -30.47 -3.96
N MET A 139 -1.39 -30.41 -3.34
CA MET A 139 -0.63 -29.17 -3.22
C MET A 139 -0.16 -28.66 -4.60
N SER A 140 0.29 -29.55 -5.48
CA SER A 140 0.64 -29.21 -6.86
C SER A 140 -0.54 -28.62 -7.63
N THR A 141 -1.73 -29.18 -7.43
CA THR A 141 -2.98 -28.67 -8.01
C THR A 141 -3.33 -27.27 -7.49
N ILE A 142 -3.19 -27.05 -6.17
CA ILE A 142 -3.42 -25.74 -5.55
C ILE A 142 -2.43 -24.70 -6.09
N PHE A 143 -1.15 -25.03 -6.20
CA PHE A 143 -0.15 -24.11 -6.75
C PHE A 143 -0.42 -23.77 -8.22
N ALA A 144 -0.82 -24.75 -9.03
CA ALA A 144 -1.22 -24.52 -10.42
C ALA A 144 -2.44 -23.58 -10.51
N GLN A 145 -3.44 -23.77 -9.65
CA GLN A 145 -4.61 -22.89 -9.59
C GLN A 145 -4.25 -21.46 -9.17
N ILE A 146 -3.34 -21.29 -8.20
CA ILE A 146 -2.85 -19.98 -7.78
C ILE A 146 -2.11 -19.28 -8.93
N ALA A 147 -1.26 -20.00 -9.66
CA ALA A 147 -0.56 -19.45 -10.82
C ALA A 147 -1.55 -18.96 -11.90
N ILE A 148 -2.53 -19.79 -12.26
CA ILE A 148 -3.57 -19.42 -13.23
C ILE A 148 -4.39 -18.21 -12.75
N MET A 149 -4.71 -18.14 -11.46
CA MET A 149 -5.43 -16.98 -10.90
C MET A 149 -4.59 -15.71 -10.97
N ASN A 150 -3.29 -15.79 -10.69
CA ASN A 150 -2.38 -14.64 -10.79
C ASN A 150 -2.26 -14.16 -12.24
N ASP A 151 -2.10 -15.05 -13.21
CA ASP A 151 -2.03 -14.68 -14.62
C ASP A 151 -3.32 -13.97 -15.09
N LYS A 152 -4.48 -14.47 -14.67
CA LYS A 152 -5.78 -13.83 -14.95
C LYS A 152 -5.93 -12.48 -14.26
N PHE A 153 -5.34 -12.33 -13.07
CA PHE A 153 -5.38 -11.07 -12.34
C PHE A 153 -4.50 -10.02 -13.04
N GLU A 154 -3.31 -10.42 -13.47
CA GLU A 154 -2.39 -9.57 -14.23
C GLU A 154 -3.01 -9.12 -15.56
N GLU A 155 -3.65 -10.04 -16.30
CA GLU A 155 -4.36 -9.71 -17.54
C GLU A 155 -5.49 -8.68 -17.30
N LYS A 156 -6.24 -8.83 -16.21
CA LYS A 156 -7.29 -7.86 -15.84
C LYS A 156 -6.69 -6.50 -15.45
N PHE A 157 -5.55 -6.49 -14.76
CA PHE A 157 -4.84 -5.26 -14.42
C PHE A 157 -4.39 -4.54 -15.68
N SER A 158 -3.73 -5.22 -16.61
CA SER A 158 -3.29 -4.61 -17.88
C SER A 158 -4.46 -4.07 -18.70
N ARG A 159 -5.62 -4.76 -18.71
CA ARG A 159 -6.83 -4.25 -19.36
C ARG A 159 -7.34 -2.96 -18.73
N LEU A 160 -7.38 -2.89 -17.39
CA LEU A 160 -7.80 -1.69 -16.67
C LEU A 160 -6.85 -0.52 -16.90
N GLU A 161 -5.54 -0.76 -16.94
CA GLU A 161 -4.53 0.26 -17.24
C GLU A 161 -4.73 0.84 -18.65
N ASN A 162 -4.96 -0.02 -19.64
CA ASN A 162 -5.24 0.43 -21.00
C ASN A 162 -6.54 1.25 -21.07
N GLN A 163 -7.61 0.79 -20.42
CA GLN A 163 -8.88 1.54 -20.35
C GLN A 163 -8.72 2.91 -19.69
N LEU A 164 -7.94 2.98 -18.60
CA LEU A 164 -7.64 4.25 -17.94
C LEU A 164 -6.86 5.19 -18.85
N SER A 165 -5.86 4.66 -19.57
CA SER A 165 -5.10 5.43 -20.55
C SER A 165 -5.99 5.99 -21.67
N ASP A 166 -6.90 5.17 -22.21
CA ASP A 166 -7.85 5.61 -23.25
C ASP A 166 -8.79 6.71 -22.73
N ILE A 167 -9.31 6.58 -21.50
CA ILE A 167 -10.15 7.61 -20.89
C ILE A 167 -9.37 8.91 -20.68
N ILE A 168 -8.12 8.84 -20.23
CA ILE A 168 -7.27 10.02 -20.03
C ILE A 168 -7.07 10.74 -21.37
N THR A 169 -6.65 10.02 -22.41
CA THR A 169 -6.42 10.62 -23.74
C THR A 169 -7.70 11.22 -24.33
N GLN A 170 -8.85 10.56 -24.17
CA GLN A 170 -10.14 11.10 -24.60
C GLN A 170 -10.49 12.39 -23.85
N THR A 171 -10.31 12.40 -22.53
CA THR A 171 -10.60 13.57 -21.69
C THR A 171 -9.70 14.75 -22.05
N GLU A 172 -8.41 14.50 -22.34
CA GLU A 172 -7.48 15.53 -22.79
C GLU A 172 -7.90 16.14 -24.13
N ASN A 173 -8.33 15.30 -25.08
CA ASN A 173 -8.85 15.75 -26.37
C ASN A 173 -10.12 16.59 -26.21
N ASP A 174 -11.04 16.18 -25.35
CA ASP A 174 -12.28 16.93 -25.09
C ASP A 174 -11.99 18.30 -24.46
N ILE A 175 -11.03 18.38 -23.52
CA ILE A 175 -10.58 19.64 -22.93
C ILE A 175 -9.99 20.57 -24.01
N LEU A 176 -9.18 20.04 -24.93
CA LEU A 176 -8.61 20.81 -26.03
C LEU A 176 -9.70 21.35 -26.97
N ASN A 177 -10.68 20.52 -27.32
CA ASN A 177 -11.81 20.91 -28.15
C ASN A 177 -12.66 22.01 -27.49
N LEU A 178 -12.97 21.86 -26.19
CA LEU A 178 -13.71 22.88 -25.43
C LEU A 178 -12.95 24.20 -25.35
N LYS A 179 -11.63 24.16 -25.13
CA LYS A 179 -10.79 25.37 -25.14
C LYS A 179 -10.82 26.08 -26.49
N SER A 180 -10.72 25.34 -27.60
CA SER A 180 -10.79 25.91 -28.94
C SER A 180 -12.14 26.60 -29.19
N ASN A 181 -13.24 25.90 -28.88
CA ASN A 181 -14.60 26.43 -29.02
C ASN A 181 -14.84 27.68 -28.17
N LEU A 182 -14.29 27.71 -26.94
CA LEU A 182 -14.37 28.89 -26.07
C LEU A 182 -13.63 30.10 -26.67
N VAL A 183 -12.46 29.88 -27.27
CA VAL A 183 -11.70 30.93 -27.95
C VAL A 183 -12.48 31.46 -29.16
N GLU A 184 -13.11 30.60 -29.95
CA GLU A 184 -13.91 31.04 -31.09
C GLU A 184 -15.16 31.82 -30.68
N THR A 185 -15.91 31.33 -29.69
CA THR A 185 -17.12 31.99 -29.19
C THR A 185 -16.80 33.35 -28.58
N THR A 186 -15.72 33.47 -27.82
CA THR A 186 -15.26 34.76 -27.27
C THR A 186 -14.83 35.73 -28.39
N LYS A 187 -14.14 35.25 -29.43
CA LYS A 187 -13.83 36.07 -30.63
C LYS A 187 -15.10 36.56 -31.33
N LYS A 188 -16.08 35.68 -31.55
CA LYS A 188 -17.39 36.04 -32.16
C LYS A 188 -18.15 37.06 -31.31
N ALA A 189 -18.20 36.89 -29.99
CA ALA A 189 -18.84 37.82 -29.06
C ALA A 189 -18.17 39.20 -29.06
N ARG A 190 -16.83 39.26 -29.11
CA ARG A 190 -16.09 40.53 -29.22
C ARG A 190 -16.41 41.27 -30.53
N ARG A 191 -16.44 40.56 -31.67
CA ARG A 191 -16.83 41.13 -32.97
C ARG A 191 -18.27 41.65 -32.96
N GLY A 192 -19.20 40.87 -32.40
CA GLY A 192 -20.61 41.27 -32.27
C GLY A 192 -20.79 42.54 -31.44
N LYS A 193 -20.15 42.64 -30.26
CA LYS A 193 -20.18 43.85 -29.42
C LYS A 193 -19.62 45.08 -30.14
N PHE A 194 -18.57 44.91 -30.92
CA PHE A 194 -17.98 46.01 -31.70
C PHE A 194 -18.95 46.52 -32.77
N SER A 195 -19.59 45.60 -33.51
CA SER A 195 -20.60 45.91 -34.54
C SER A 195 -21.82 46.66 -33.99
N TYR A 196 -22.36 46.21 -32.85
CA TYR A 196 -23.47 46.89 -32.17
C TYR A 196 -23.09 48.32 -31.77
N ARG A 197 -21.91 48.51 -31.16
CA ARG A 197 -21.45 49.83 -30.70
C ARG A 197 -21.20 50.80 -31.86
N THR A 198 -20.71 50.31 -33.00
CA THR A 198 -20.54 51.14 -34.21
C THR A 198 -21.87 51.54 -34.85
N ASN A 199 -22.86 50.63 -34.86
CA ASN A 199 -24.19 50.93 -35.41
C ASN A 199 -24.99 51.88 -34.51
N GLU A 200 -24.84 51.76 -33.19
CA GLU A 200 -25.47 52.69 -32.24
C GLU A 200 -24.89 54.10 -32.36
N ASN A 201 -23.57 54.23 -32.51
CA ASN A 201 -22.93 55.53 -32.75
C ASN A 201 -23.31 56.16 -34.09
N LYS A 202 -23.51 55.36 -35.16
CA LYS A 202 -24.03 55.86 -36.44
C LYS A 202 -25.46 56.38 -36.30
N ARG A 203 -26.36 55.64 -35.64
CA ARG A 203 -27.75 56.07 -35.41
C ARG A 203 -27.85 57.37 -34.61
N ARG A 204 -26.99 57.57 -33.62
CA ARG A 204 -26.96 58.82 -32.83
C ARG A 204 -26.52 60.03 -33.66
N LYS A 205 -25.67 59.84 -34.67
CA LYS A 205 -25.19 60.92 -35.56
C LYS A 205 -26.19 61.31 -36.66
N THR A 206 -27.10 60.42 -37.05
CA THR A 206 -28.12 60.69 -38.08
C THR A 206 -29.38 61.39 -37.54
N ASN A 207 -29.52 61.49 -36.21
CA ASN A 207 -30.68 62.12 -35.55
C ASN A 207 -30.35 63.51 -34.95
N GLN A 208 -29.18 64.07 -35.30
CA GLN A 208 -28.79 65.47 -35.03
C GLN A 208 -28.72 66.22 -36.36
#